data_AF-L8WZ58-F1
#
_entry.id   AF-L8WZ58-F1
#
_cell.length_a   1.000
_cell.length_b   1.000
_cell.length_c   1.000
_cell.angle_alpha   90.00
_cell.angle_beta   90.00
_cell.angle_gamma   90.00
#
_symmetry.space_group_name_H-M   'P 1'
#
loop_
_entity.id
_entity.type
_entity.pdbx_description
1 polymer ?
#
loop_
_entity_poly.entity_id
_entity_poly.type
_entity_poly.pdbx_seq_one_letter_code
_entity_poly.pdbx_strand_id
1 'polypeptide(L)'
;MLRSSLRSKTISIDKFSRWLRALCTILLSRNRQQDRASALSFIEQAAEVIKDNKDESGDQQVYAHDEREWLLHVTFNTGVERFTVSDIEEAKQWIETATMLAGLVHNSGTVLEKINAVYQQVLAKHGAQLS
;
A
#
# COMPACT_ATOMS: atom_id res chain seq x y z
N MET A 1 -13.49 5.46 -12.56
CA MET A 1 -14.82 5.15 -11.98
C MET A 1 -14.84 5.27 -10.44
N LEU A 2 -13.92 4.63 -9.69
CA LEU A 2 -13.92 4.69 -8.21
C LEU A 2 -13.79 6.10 -7.60
N ARG A 3 -12.89 6.94 -8.14
CA ARG A 3 -12.74 8.34 -7.70
C ARG A 3 -14.02 9.17 -7.89
N SER A 4 -14.81 8.86 -8.93
CA SER A 4 -16.07 9.54 -9.21
C SER A 4 -17.15 9.23 -8.17
N SER A 5 -17.16 8.00 -7.64
CA SER A 5 -18.09 7.55 -6.59
C SER A 5 -17.74 8.06 -5.18
N LEU A 6 -16.45 8.26 -4.90
CA LEU A 6 -15.98 8.93 -3.67
C LEU A 6 -16.37 10.42 -3.70
N ARG A 7 -16.19 11.08 -4.86
CA ARG A 7 -16.48 12.50 -5.03
C ARG A 7 -17.99 12.83 -5.01
N SER A 8 -18.86 11.86 -5.27
CA SER A 8 -20.32 12.03 -5.23
C SER A 8 -20.96 11.81 -3.84
N LYS A 9 -20.18 11.69 -2.75
CA LYS A 9 -20.64 11.37 -1.38
C LYS A 9 -21.48 10.09 -1.27
N THR A 10 -21.41 9.18 -2.24
CA THR A 10 -22.29 7.99 -2.27
C THR A 10 -21.78 6.87 -1.34
N ILE A 11 -20.48 6.88 -1.00
CA ILE A 11 -19.83 5.89 -0.12
C ILE A 11 -18.93 6.64 0.88
N SER A 12 -19.10 6.35 2.17
CA SER A 12 -18.25 6.78 3.28
C SER A 12 -16.83 6.22 3.19
N ILE A 13 -15.83 6.93 3.72
CA ILE A 13 -14.42 6.48 3.76
C ILE A 13 -14.28 5.13 4.48
N ASP A 14 -15.03 4.90 5.56
CA ASP A 14 -15.05 3.59 6.27
C ASP A 14 -15.55 2.44 5.39
N LYS A 15 -16.63 2.66 4.63
CA LYS A 15 -17.14 1.63 3.70
C LYS A 15 -16.15 1.38 2.56
N PHE A 16 -15.52 2.44 2.07
CA PHE A 16 -14.48 2.34 1.04
C PHE A 16 -13.27 1.54 1.54
N SER A 17 -12.75 1.83 2.73
CA SER A 17 -11.57 1.13 3.28
C SER A 17 -11.84 -0.37 3.45
N ARG A 18 -12.99 -0.73 4.01
CA ARG A 18 -13.38 -2.15 4.19
C ARG A 18 -13.56 -2.88 2.87
N TRP A 19 -14.20 -2.22 1.89
CA TRP A 19 -14.38 -2.79 0.55
C TRP A 19 -13.02 -3.00 -0.14
N LEU A 20 -12.13 -2.02 -0.04
CA LEU A 20 -10.79 -2.09 -0.62
C LEU A 20 -9.95 -3.19 0.02
N ARG A 21 -9.98 -3.32 1.35
CA ARG A 21 -9.32 -4.40 2.09
C ARG A 21 -9.82 -5.77 1.61
N ALA A 22 -11.13 -5.96 1.50
CA ALA A 22 -11.70 -7.21 1.03
C ALA A 22 -11.25 -7.53 -0.41
N LEU A 23 -11.29 -6.55 -1.31
CA LEU A 23 -10.86 -6.72 -2.70
C LEU A 23 -9.37 -7.08 -2.81
N CYS A 24 -8.50 -6.34 -2.11
CA CYS A 24 -7.06 -6.61 -2.08
C CYS A 24 -6.78 -8.01 -1.50
N THR A 25 -7.48 -8.41 -0.44
CA THR A 25 -7.35 -9.76 0.16
C THR A 25 -7.69 -10.85 -0.85
N ILE A 26 -8.76 -10.68 -1.64
CA ILE A 26 -9.17 -11.65 -2.68
C ILE A 26 -8.15 -11.69 -3.82
N LEU A 27 -7.64 -10.53 -4.26
CA LEU A 27 -6.65 -10.46 -5.34
C LEU A 27 -5.33 -11.11 -4.92
N LEU A 28 -4.84 -10.79 -3.73
CA LEU A 28 -3.59 -11.32 -3.20
C LEU A 28 -3.66 -12.81 -2.90
N SER A 29 -4.82 -13.33 -2.47
CA SER A 29 -4.97 -14.78 -2.25
C SER A 29 -4.89 -15.61 -3.54
N ARG A 30 -5.28 -15.05 -4.69
CA ARG A 30 -5.10 -15.68 -6.01
C ARG A 30 -3.66 -15.66 -6.49
N ASN A 31 -2.89 -14.66 -6.06
CA ASN A 31 -1.45 -14.52 -6.29
C ASN A 31 -1.01 -14.67 -7.76
N ARG A 32 -1.86 -14.30 -8.72
CA ARG A 32 -1.44 -14.13 -10.12
C ARG A 32 -0.84 -12.74 -10.27
N GLN A 33 0.14 -12.58 -11.17
CA GLN A 33 0.83 -11.30 -11.37
C GLN A 33 -0.15 -10.15 -11.68
N GLN A 34 -1.16 -10.39 -12.51
CA GLN A 34 -2.20 -9.41 -12.82
C GLN A 34 -3.05 -9.03 -11.59
N ASP A 35 -3.36 -10.01 -10.72
CA ASP A 35 -4.14 -9.75 -9.50
C ASP A 35 -3.31 -8.91 -8.51
N ARG A 36 -2.01 -9.21 -8.36
CA ARG A 36 -1.07 -8.41 -7.55
C ARG A 36 -0.93 -6.99 -8.06
N ALA A 37 -0.70 -6.81 -9.37
CA ALA A 37 -0.62 -5.48 -9.98
C ALA A 37 -1.92 -4.67 -9.76
N SER A 38 -3.07 -5.32 -9.86
CA SER A 38 -4.36 -4.68 -9.58
C SER A 38 -4.49 -4.27 -8.11
N ALA A 39 -4.08 -5.15 -7.18
CA ALA A 39 -4.10 -4.86 -5.75
C ALA A 39 -3.18 -3.67 -5.41
N LEU A 40 -1.97 -3.62 -5.99
CA LEU A 40 -1.04 -2.51 -5.80
C LEU A 40 -1.67 -1.18 -6.26
N SER A 41 -2.31 -1.16 -7.43
CA SER A 41 -2.99 0.04 -7.93
C SER A 41 -4.15 0.49 -7.04
N PHE A 42 -4.89 -0.44 -6.41
CA PHE A 42 -5.91 -0.07 -5.42
C PHE A 42 -5.29 0.51 -4.16
N ILE A 43 -4.20 -0.08 -3.67
CA ILE A 43 -3.48 0.40 -2.50
C ILE A 43 -2.94 1.82 -2.74
N GLU A 44 -2.39 2.11 -3.92
CA GLU A 44 -1.97 3.46 -4.31
C GLU A 44 -3.15 4.45 -4.31
N GLN A 45 -4.32 4.04 -4.82
CA GLN A 45 -5.53 4.85 -4.74
C GLN A 45 -5.95 5.12 -3.28
N ALA A 46 -5.82 4.13 -2.38
CA ALA A 46 -6.08 4.33 -0.96
C ALA A 46 -5.12 5.34 -0.34
N ALA A 47 -3.84 5.29 -0.71
CA ALA A 47 -2.84 6.25 -0.24
C ALA A 47 -3.18 7.69 -0.65
N GLU A 48 -3.63 7.90 -1.88
CA GLU A 48 -4.10 9.21 -2.33
C GLU A 48 -5.33 9.68 -1.54
N VAL A 49 -6.30 8.80 -1.28
CA VAL A 49 -7.46 9.13 -0.41
C VAL A 49 -6.99 9.53 1.00
N ILE A 50 -6.01 8.83 1.58
CA ILE A 50 -5.46 9.18 2.90
C ILE A 50 -4.80 10.56 2.88
N LYS A 51 -4.06 10.90 1.82
CA LYS A 51 -3.41 12.21 1.66
C LYS A 51 -4.42 13.34 1.49
N ASP A 52 -5.42 13.14 0.62
CA ASP A 52 -6.46 14.13 0.33
C ASP A 52 -7.32 14.48 1.56
N ASN A 53 -7.39 13.58 2.56
CA ASN A 53 -8.20 13.74 3.78
C ASN A 53 -7.37 14.07 5.04
N LYS A 54 -6.08 14.44 4.92
CA LYS A 54 -5.22 14.75 6.07
C LYS A 54 -5.51 16.13 6.72
N ASP A 55 -6.10 17.08 5.98
CA ASP A 55 -6.16 18.50 6.39
C ASP A 55 -7.53 18.99 6.90
N GLU A 56 -8.61 18.19 6.78
CA GLU A 56 -9.97 18.63 7.14
C GLU A 56 -10.28 18.36 8.61
N SER A 57 -9.65 19.18 9.46
CA SER A 57 -9.89 19.26 10.90
C SER A 57 -11.30 19.80 11.16
N GLY A 58 -12.32 18.94 11.20
CA GLY A 58 -13.65 19.42 11.58
C GLY A 58 -14.74 18.37 11.71
N ASP A 59 -14.91 17.48 10.74
CA ASP A 59 -16.01 16.48 10.76
C ASP A 59 -15.90 15.42 9.64
N GLN A 60 -14.77 15.38 8.91
CA GLN A 60 -14.58 14.48 7.78
C GLN A 60 -14.14 13.09 8.28
N GLN A 61 -14.74 12.02 7.74
CA GLN A 61 -14.40 10.64 8.10
C GLN A 61 -12.93 10.32 7.81
N VAL A 62 -12.09 10.39 8.84
CA VAL A 62 -10.67 10.05 8.70
C VAL A 62 -10.52 8.58 8.35
N TYR A 63 -9.60 8.27 7.42
CA TYR A 63 -9.23 6.89 7.12
C TYR A 63 -8.71 6.20 8.39
N ALA A 64 -9.31 5.07 8.76
CA ALA A 64 -9.06 4.44 10.05
C ALA A 64 -7.58 4.04 10.23
N HIS A 65 -7.06 4.14 11.46
CA HIS A 65 -5.64 3.87 11.74
C HIS A 65 -5.25 2.41 11.44
N ASP A 66 -6.07 1.46 11.87
CA ASP A 66 -5.88 0.03 11.62
C ASP A 66 -5.91 -0.31 10.12
N GLU A 67 -6.71 0.42 9.34
CA GLU A 67 -6.75 0.30 7.88
C GLU A 67 -5.43 0.78 7.24
N ARG A 68 -4.86 1.89 7.73
CA ARG A 68 -3.55 2.38 7.26
C ARG A 68 -2.41 1.41 7.62
N GLU A 69 -2.42 0.88 8.83
CA GLU A 69 -1.45 -0.13 9.28
C GLU A 69 -1.56 -1.41 8.44
N TRP A 70 -2.79 -1.86 8.18
CA TRP A 70 -3.00 -3.04 7.34
C TRP A 70 -2.50 -2.85 5.92
N LEU A 71 -2.77 -1.69 5.29
CA LEU A 71 -2.22 -1.36 3.97
C LEU A 71 -0.70 -1.43 3.98
N LEU A 72 -0.06 -0.82 4.98
CA LEU A 72 1.39 -0.86 5.11
C LEU A 72 1.93 -2.29 5.23
N HIS A 73 1.34 -3.09 6.12
CA HIS A 73 1.77 -4.46 6.37
C HIS A 73 1.58 -5.37 5.15
N VAL A 74 0.41 -5.31 4.50
CA VAL A 74 0.13 -6.17 3.35
C VAL A 74 1.04 -5.81 2.17
N THR A 75 1.29 -4.52 1.94
CA THR A 75 2.19 -4.05 0.89
C THR A 75 3.62 -4.48 1.14
N PHE A 76 4.12 -4.27 2.37
CA PHE A 76 5.48 -4.65 2.74
C PHE A 76 5.70 -6.17 2.65
N ASN A 77 4.79 -6.96 3.23
CA ASN A 77 4.91 -8.42 3.21
C ASN A 77 4.87 -8.97 1.78
N THR A 78 3.99 -8.44 0.93
CA THR A 78 3.94 -8.84 -0.50
C THR A 78 5.27 -8.52 -1.19
N GLY A 79 5.85 -7.34 -0.95
CA GLY A 79 7.17 -6.98 -1.49
C GLY A 79 8.29 -7.91 -1.03
N VAL A 80 8.31 -8.29 0.26
CA VAL A 80 9.26 -9.28 0.79
C VAL A 80 9.07 -10.64 0.12
N GLU A 81 7.84 -11.10 -0.06
CA GLU A 81 7.56 -12.37 -0.76
C GLU A 81 8.02 -12.34 -2.23
N ARG A 82 7.87 -11.20 -2.93
CA ARG A 82 8.38 -11.06 -4.30
C ARG A 82 9.91 -11.12 -4.32
N PHE A 83 10.54 -10.47 -3.34
CA PHE A 83 12.00 -10.47 -3.21
C PHE A 83 12.56 -11.87 -2.93
N THR A 84 11.89 -12.67 -2.10
CA THR A 84 12.34 -14.04 -1.77
C THR A 84 12.26 -14.98 -2.96
N VAL A 85 11.29 -14.80 -3.87
CA VAL A 85 11.21 -15.53 -5.14
C VAL A 85 12.06 -14.91 -6.27
N SER A 86 12.90 -13.92 -5.93
CA SER A 86 13.80 -13.22 -6.86
C SER A 86 13.11 -12.44 -7.99
N ASP A 87 11.83 -12.09 -7.82
CA ASP A 87 11.14 -11.13 -8.68
C ASP A 87 11.46 -9.71 -8.21
N ILE A 88 12.66 -9.23 -8.56
CA ILE A 88 13.24 -8.00 -8.00
C ILE A 88 12.49 -6.75 -8.47
N GLU A 89 12.01 -6.74 -9.71
CA GLU A 89 11.27 -5.61 -10.27
C GLU A 89 9.93 -5.44 -9.57
N GLU A 90 9.16 -6.53 -9.40
CA GLU A 90 7.90 -6.46 -8.67
C GLU A 90 8.15 -6.13 -7.19
N ALA A 91 9.14 -6.76 -6.56
CA ALA A 91 9.51 -6.47 -5.17
C ALA A 91 9.80 -4.98 -4.93
N LYS A 92 10.53 -4.35 -5.84
CA LYS A 92 10.86 -2.92 -5.75
C LYS A 92 9.60 -2.06 -5.71
N GLN A 93 8.67 -2.27 -6.63
CA GLN A 93 7.41 -1.51 -6.69
C GLN A 93 6.61 -1.61 -5.38
N TRP A 94 6.49 -2.82 -4.84
CA TRP A 94 5.81 -3.04 -3.56
C TRP A 94 6.53 -2.34 -2.40
N ILE A 95 7.86 -2.44 -2.30
CA ILE A 95 8.61 -1.82 -1.20
C ILE A 95 8.63 -0.29 -1.28
N GLU A 96 8.66 0.29 -2.49
CA GLU A 96 8.51 1.73 -2.70
C GLU A 96 7.14 2.23 -2.21
N THR A 97 6.06 1.53 -2.58
CA THR A 97 4.71 1.86 -2.10
C THR A 97 4.59 1.67 -0.59
N ALA A 98 5.20 0.64 0.00
CA ALA A 98 5.23 0.45 1.46
C ALA A 98 5.96 1.61 2.17
N THR A 99 7.07 2.07 1.61
CA THR A 99 7.82 3.21 2.15
C THR A 99 6.99 4.49 2.15
N MET A 100 6.25 4.74 1.05
CA MET A 100 5.31 5.85 0.96
C MET A 100 4.18 5.74 2.00
N LEU A 101 3.59 4.56 2.18
CA LEU A 101 2.54 4.31 3.18
C LEU A 101 3.04 4.48 4.62
N ALA A 102 4.31 4.18 4.91
CA ALA A 102 4.88 4.34 6.25
C ALA A 102 4.85 5.80 6.75
N GLY A 103 4.92 6.77 5.84
CA GLY A 103 4.72 8.21 6.15
C GLY A 103 3.26 8.61 6.40
N LEU A 104 2.31 7.69 6.19
CA LEU A 104 0.88 7.90 6.41
C LEU A 104 0.36 7.22 7.68
N VAL A 105 1.16 6.36 8.32
CA VAL A 105 0.83 5.67 9.58
C VAL A 105 1.37 6.46 10.78
N HIS A 106 0.63 6.51 11.88
CA HIS A 106 1.09 7.15 13.13
C HIS A 106 2.16 6.30 13.82
N ASN A 107 3.16 6.94 14.43
CA ASN A 107 4.19 6.28 15.24
C ASN A 107 5.01 5.20 14.49
N SER A 108 5.32 5.43 13.21
CA SER A 108 5.93 4.45 12.32
C SER A 108 7.44 4.26 12.44
N GLY A 109 8.11 4.82 13.46
CA GLY A 109 9.58 4.86 13.56
C GLY A 109 10.27 3.49 13.38
N THR A 110 9.91 2.51 14.21
CA THR A 110 10.48 1.14 14.15
C THR A 110 10.06 0.38 12.88
N VAL A 111 8.90 0.69 12.31
CA VAL A 111 8.43 0.06 11.05
C VAL A 111 9.21 0.62 9.87
N LEU A 112 9.48 1.93 9.85
CA LEU A 112 10.22 2.62 8.81
C LEU A 112 11.68 2.13 8.74
N GLU A 113 12.32 1.89 9.89
CA GLU A 113 13.67 1.31 9.95
C GLU A 113 13.74 -0.06 9.25
N LYS A 114 12.77 -0.94 9.54
CA LYS A 114 12.69 -2.28 8.91
C LYS A 114 12.44 -2.18 7.41
N ILE A 115 11.55 -1.29 6.99
CA ILE A 115 11.26 -1.07 5.56
C ILE A 115 12.50 -0.57 4.83
N ASN A 116 13.19 0.41 5.40
CA ASN A 116 14.41 0.97 4.82
C ASN A 116 15.52 -0.10 4.70
N ALA A 117 15.71 -0.95 5.71
CA ALA A 117 16.69 -2.02 5.68
C ALA A 117 16.44 -3.01 4.53
N VAL A 118 15.18 -3.39 4.28
CA VAL A 118 14.82 -4.25 3.15
C VAL A 118 14.94 -3.52 1.82
N TYR A 119 14.55 -2.25 1.75
CA TYR A 119 14.64 -1.45 0.53
C TYR A 119 16.09 -1.32 0.03
N GLN A 120 17.04 -1.09 0.93
CA GLN A 120 18.47 -1.04 0.57
C GLN A 120 18.96 -2.38 -0.02
N GLN A 121 18.48 -3.52 0.48
CA GLN A 121 18.82 -4.83 -0.07
C GLN A 121 18.23 -5.04 -1.47
N VAL A 122 16.99 -4.59 -1.70
CA VAL A 122 16.35 -4.65 -3.02
C VAL A 122 17.13 -3.80 -4.03
N LEU A 123 17.50 -2.56 -3.67
CA LEU A 123 18.27 -1.66 -4.54
C LEU A 123 19.64 -2.24 -4.89
N ALA A 124 20.36 -2.80 -3.92
CA ALA A 124 21.66 -3.43 -4.16
C ALA A 124 21.55 -4.61 -5.14
N LYS A 125 20.50 -5.44 -5.00
CA LYS A 125 20.28 -6.61 -5.87
C LYS A 125 19.78 -6.22 -7.26
N HIS A 126 18.97 -5.17 -7.38
CA HIS A 126 18.49 -4.62 -8.66
C HIS A 126 19.65 -4.02 -9.48
N GLY A 127 20.53 -3.24 -8.83
CA GLY A 127 21.72 -2.68 -9.47
C GLY A 127 22.67 -3.76 -10.01
N ALA A 128 22.83 -4.88 -9.29
CA ALA A 128 23.64 -6.03 -9.73
C ALA A 128 23.04 -6.82 -10.91
N GLN A 129 21.74 -6.70 -11.19
CA GLN A 129 21.11 -7.31 -12.37
C GLN A 129 21.30 -6.46 -13.65
N LEU A 130 21.64 -5.18 -13.49
CA LEU A 130 21.84 -4.23 -14.59
C LEU A 130 23.31 -4.06 -15.01
N SER A 131 24.25 -4.61 -14.24
CA SER A 131 25.71 -4.62 -14.48
C SER A 131 26.17 -5.89 -15.18
#